data_AF-A0A3D2M450-F1
#
_entry.id   AF-A0A3D2M450-F1
#
_cell.length_a   1.000
_cell.length_b   1.000
_cell.length_c   1.000
_cell.angle_alpha   90.00
_cell.angle_beta   90.00
_cell.angle_gamma   90.00
#
_symmetry.space_group_name_H-M   'P 1'
#
loop_
_entity.id
_entity.type
_entity.pdbx_description
1 polymer ?
#
loop_
_entity_poly.entity_id
_entity_poly.type
_entity_poly.pdbx_seq_one_letter_code
_entity_poly.pdbx_strand_id
1 'polypeptide(L)'
;WPLLKFVGTVYFACGLFLVIVLGLTARLAGFRLFRLIGYIKAELCLVAFTGASVAAVPGLIDKLERAGCARRVVRLVLSTGYTFNLAGSNIYVACAAVFLAQLAGVALDGAHVLSLLLVALLTSLGSTSAAGSAFLTLTATVAGLNLVPLEALGLLLGVERLMKCRSLTNVIGNALACVVISACSGALDRNALREALVPRRQAAFPGAVAGKR
;
A
#
# COMPACT_ATOMS: atom_id res chain seq x y z
N TRP A 1 -18.30 -10.18 17.20
CA TRP A 1 -17.81 -9.83 15.84
C TRP A 1 -17.18 -8.43 15.68
N PRO A 2 -16.58 -7.77 16.69
CA PRO A 2 -15.97 -6.44 16.48
C PRO A 2 -14.73 -6.51 15.57
N LEU A 3 -13.89 -7.53 15.72
CA LEU A 3 -12.69 -7.71 14.91
C LEU A 3 -12.98 -7.97 13.43
N LEU A 4 -13.98 -8.79 13.12
CA LEU A 4 -14.36 -9.04 11.71
C LEU A 4 -14.86 -7.75 11.05
N LYS A 5 -15.68 -6.97 11.76
CA LYS A 5 -16.12 -5.64 11.27
C LYS A 5 -14.93 -4.73 11.03
N PHE A 6 -13.98 -4.67 11.96
CA PHE A 6 -12.75 -3.91 11.81
C PHE A 6 -11.94 -4.32 10.58
N VAL A 7 -11.67 -5.62 10.40
CA VAL A 7 -10.99 -6.16 9.21
C VAL A 7 -11.74 -5.75 7.93
N GLY A 8 -13.05 -5.97 7.89
CA GLY A 8 -13.88 -5.60 6.75
C GLY A 8 -13.79 -4.11 6.42
N THR A 9 -13.85 -3.24 7.44
CA THR A 9 -13.72 -1.79 7.27
C THR A 9 -12.36 -1.39 6.71
N VAL A 10 -11.25 -1.97 7.20
CA VAL A 10 -9.91 -1.65 6.70
C VAL A 10 -9.75 -2.08 5.24
N TYR A 11 -10.21 -3.29 4.91
CA TYR A 11 -10.18 -3.79 3.53
C TYR A 11 -11.05 -2.93 2.60
N PHE A 12 -12.24 -2.54 3.06
CA PHE A 12 -13.13 -1.66 2.33
C PHE A 12 -12.51 -0.28 2.11
N ALA A 13 -11.93 0.34 3.15
CA ALA A 13 -11.27 1.63 3.06
C ALA A 13 -10.06 1.60 2.10
N CYS A 14 -9.24 0.54 2.16
CA CYS A 14 -8.14 0.35 1.21
C CYS A 14 -8.67 0.19 -0.22
N GLY A 15 -9.71 -0.62 -0.42
CA GLY A 15 -10.35 -0.79 -1.72
C GLY A 15 -10.92 0.51 -2.29
N LEU A 16 -11.58 1.30 -1.45
CA LEU A 16 -12.12 2.61 -1.82
C LEU A 16 -11.00 3.57 -2.22
N PHE A 17 -9.91 3.61 -1.45
CA PHE A 17 -8.73 4.41 -1.76
C PHE A 17 -8.08 3.99 -3.09
N LEU A 18 -7.95 2.68 -3.33
CA LEU A 18 -7.42 2.15 -4.60
C LEU A 18 -8.30 2.56 -5.78
N VAL A 19 -9.62 2.37 -5.70
CA VAL A 19 -10.53 2.59 -6.84
C VAL A 19 -10.74 4.08 -7.08
N ILE A 20 -10.96 4.87 -6.03
CA ILE A 20 -11.29 6.29 -6.16
C ILE A 20 -10.02 7.10 -6.33
N VAL A 21 -9.14 7.12 -5.33
CA VAL A 21 -7.99 8.04 -5.32
C VAL A 21 -6.92 7.60 -6.32
N LEU A 22 -6.44 6.36 -6.21
CA LEU A 22 -5.40 5.86 -7.13
C LEU A 22 -5.97 5.65 -8.54
N GLY A 23 -7.22 5.18 -8.65
CA GLY A 23 -7.88 4.97 -9.93
C GLY A 23 -8.09 6.28 -10.70
N LEU A 24 -8.54 7.34 -10.03
CA LEU A 24 -8.68 8.67 -10.63
C LEU A 24 -7.32 9.23 -11.02
N THR A 25 -6.31 9.14 -10.14
CA THR A 25 -4.96 9.63 -10.42
C THR A 25 -4.33 8.92 -11.64
N ALA A 26 -4.51 7.60 -11.76
CA ALA A 26 -4.07 6.85 -12.93
C ALA A 26 -4.81 7.27 -14.21
N ARG A 27 -6.12 7.53 -14.10
CA ARG A 27 -6.95 8.03 -15.22
C ARG A 27 -6.45 9.39 -15.71
N LEU A 28 -6.13 10.30 -14.79
CA LEU A 28 -5.56 11.62 -15.09
C LEU A 28 -4.18 11.51 -15.75
N ALA A 29 -3.38 10.53 -15.36
CA ALA A 29 -2.10 10.23 -16.01
C ALA A 29 -2.23 9.49 -17.36
N GLY A 30 -3.45 9.12 -17.77
CA GLY A 30 -3.74 8.56 -19.10
C GLY A 30 -3.62 7.03 -19.19
N PHE A 31 -3.68 6.31 -18.08
CA PHE A 31 -3.69 4.83 -18.07
C PHE A 31 -4.68 4.25 -17.06
N ARG A 32 -4.86 2.92 -17.08
CA ARG A 32 -5.78 2.22 -16.18
C ARG A 32 -5.03 1.60 -15.01
N LEU A 33 -5.41 1.92 -13.79
CA LEU A 33 -4.80 1.37 -12.56
C LEU A 33 -4.74 -0.16 -12.56
N PHE A 34 -5.84 -0.82 -12.95
CA PHE A 34 -5.89 -2.29 -12.99
C PHE A 34 -4.86 -2.93 -13.93
N ARG A 35 -4.45 -2.23 -14.99
CA ARG A 35 -3.37 -2.72 -15.87
C ARG A 35 -2.02 -2.63 -15.16
N LEU A 36 -1.77 -1.54 -14.42
CA LEU A 36 -0.56 -1.41 -13.60
C LEU A 36 -0.50 -2.50 -12.54
N ILE A 37 -1.61 -2.76 -11.84
CA ILE A 37 -1.73 -3.86 -10.87
C ILE A 37 -1.41 -5.21 -11.53
N GLY A 38 -1.96 -5.46 -12.72
CA GLY A 38 -1.64 -6.68 -13.48
C GLY A 38 -0.18 -6.80 -13.88
N TYR A 39 0.47 -5.68 -14.21
CA TYR A 39 1.89 -5.63 -14.57
C TYR A 39 2.81 -5.94 -13.37
N ILE A 40 2.48 -5.41 -12.19
CA ILE A 40 3.24 -5.61 -10.94
C ILE A 40 2.73 -6.79 -10.08
N LYS A 41 1.96 -7.72 -10.69
CA LYS A 41 1.33 -8.82 -9.94
C LYS A 41 2.31 -9.72 -9.19
N ALA A 42 3.52 -9.90 -9.72
CA ALA A 42 4.55 -10.74 -9.10
C ALA A 42 5.05 -10.13 -7.79
N GLU A 43 5.24 -8.81 -7.78
CA GLU A 43 5.66 -8.01 -6.62
C GLU A 43 4.54 -7.97 -5.58
N LEU A 44 3.29 -7.85 -6.02
CA LEU A 44 2.13 -7.92 -5.13
C LEU A 44 1.99 -9.30 -4.48
N CYS A 45 2.21 -10.39 -5.24
CA CYS A 45 2.26 -11.73 -4.67
C CYS A 45 3.39 -11.84 -3.63
N LEU A 46 4.61 -11.39 -3.97
CA LEU A 46 5.74 -11.40 -3.04
C LEU A 46 5.40 -10.68 -1.73
N VAL A 47 4.83 -9.49 -1.81
CA VAL A 47 4.44 -8.68 -0.64
C VAL A 47 3.27 -9.32 0.12
N ALA A 48 2.35 -9.99 -0.55
CA ALA A 48 1.30 -10.76 0.11
C ALA A 48 1.88 -11.95 0.90
N PHE A 49 2.99 -12.55 0.45
CA PHE A 49 3.67 -13.63 1.18
C PHE A 49 4.55 -13.10 2.31
N THR A 50 5.36 -12.08 2.06
CA THR A 50 6.32 -11.54 3.03
C THR A 50 5.70 -10.60 4.06
N GLY A 51 4.57 -9.96 3.71
CA GLY A 51 3.94 -8.92 4.53
C GLY A 51 4.66 -7.56 4.50
N ALA A 52 5.81 -7.45 3.82
CA ALA A 52 6.64 -6.25 3.81
C ALA A 52 6.72 -5.62 2.41
N SER A 53 6.36 -4.35 2.31
CA SER A 53 6.39 -3.63 1.02
C SER A 53 7.82 -3.53 0.47
N VAL A 54 8.82 -3.36 1.34
CA VAL A 54 10.25 -3.24 0.97
C VAL A 54 10.74 -4.41 0.13
N ALA A 55 10.18 -5.61 0.31
CA ALA A 55 10.56 -6.79 -0.46
C ALA A 55 10.31 -6.63 -1.98
N ALA A 56 9.36 -5.79 -2.38
CA ALA A 56 9.04 -5.54 -3.78
C ALA A 56 9.93 -4.48 -4.45
N VAL A 57 10.69 -3.69 -3.69
CA VAL A 57 11.42 -2.52 -4.22
C VAL A 57 12.31 -2.86 -5.41
N PRO A 58 13.18 -3.90 -5.36
CA PRO A 58 14.10 -4.18 -6.46
C PRO A 58 13.37 -4.56 -7.75
N GLY A 59 12.41 -5.48 -7.66
CA GLY A 59 11.62 -5.90 -8.81
C GLY A 59 10.74 -4.77 -9.38
N LEU A 60 10.26 -3.89 -8.50
CA LEU A 60 9.48 -2.73 -8.91
C LEU A 60 10.32 -1.68 -9.64
N ILE A 61 11.58 -1.45 -9.22
CA ILE A 61 12.52 -0.59 -9.94
C ILE A 61 12.70 -1.10 -11.38
N ASP A 62 13.06 -2.38 -11.54
CA ASP A 62 13.32 -2.97 -12.84
C ASP A 62 12.09 -2.91 -13.77
N LYS A 63 10.91 -3.19 -13.22
CA LYS A 63 9.65 -3.13 -13.97
C LYS A 63 9.28 -1.72 -14.38
N LEU A 64 9.41 -0.73 -13.50
CA LEU A 64 9.04 0.64 -13.85
C LEU A 64 10.04 1.27 -14.83
N GLU A 65 11.34 0.95 -14.73
CA GLU A 65 12.32 1.31 -15.74
C GLU A 65 11.96 0.71 -17.11
N ARG A 66 11.59 -0.58 -17.16
CA ARG A 66 11.14 -1.25 -18.40
C ARG A 66 9.80 -0.72 -18.92
N ALA A 67 8.95 -0.21 -18.05
CA ALA A 67 7.68 0.43 -18.42
C ALA A 67 7.87 1.87 -18.94
N GLY A 68 9.11 2.35 -19.08
CA GLY A 68 9.42 3.63 -19.69
C GLY A 68 9.66 4.78 -18.70
N CYS A 69 9.67 4.53 -17.39
CA CYS A 69 10.01 5.56 -16.40
C CYS A 69 11.53 5.76 -16.36
N ALA A 70 12.00 7.00 -16.38
CA ALA A 70 13.44 7.28 -16.27
C ALA A 70 14.03 6.77 -14.94
N ARG A 71 15.14 6.04 -15.03
CA ARG A 71 15.87 5.42 -13.90
C ARG A 71 16.10 6.36 -12.71
N ARG A 72 16.44 7.63 -12.98
CA ARG A 72 16.63 8.64 -11.92
C ARG A 72 15.35 8.91 -11.14
N VAL A 73 14.21 9.04 -11.84
CA VAL A 73 12.89 9.27 -11.22
C VAL A 73 12.46 8.03 -10.46
N VAL A 74 12.59 6.84 -11.05
CA VAL A 74 12.20 5.58 -10.41
C VAL A 74 12.92 5.39 -9.08
N ARG A 75 14.25 5.57 -9.07
CA ARG A 75 15.06 5.35 -7.87
C ARG A 75 14.75 6.38 -6.78
N LEU A 76 14.57 7.65 -7.13
CA LEU A 76 14.22 8.69 -6.17
C LEU A 76 12.82 8.47 -5.60
N VAL A 77 11.82 8.29 -6.47
CA VAL A 77 10.42 8.18 -6.04
C VAL A 77 10.18 6.91 -5.23
N LEU A 78 10.77 5.77 -5.61
CA LEU A 78 10.62 4.56 -4.83
C LEU A 78 11.42 4.64 -3.52
N SER A 79 12.68 5.10 -3.51
CA SER A 79 13.43 5.17 -2.25
C SER A 79 12.78 6.11 -1.23
N THR A 80 12.27 7.26 -1.67
CA THR A 80 11.55 8.21 -0.82
C THR A 80 10.15 7.70 -0.48
N GLY A 81 9.39 7.19 -1.45
CA GLY A 81 8.01 6.76 -1.28
C GLY A 81 7.83 5.56 -0.36
N TYR A 82 8.81 4.66 -0.28
CA TYR A 82 8.74 3.52 0.65
C TYR A 82 8.90 3.91 2.12
N THR A 83 9.31 5.15 2.42
CA THR A 83 9.32 5.74 3.76
C THR A 83 8.16 6.72 3.94
N PHE A 84 7.94 7.60 2.97
CA PHE A 84 7.03 8.74 3.14
C PHE A 84 5.62 8.54 2.54
N ASN A 85 5.42 7.57 1.65
CA ASN A 85 4.14 7.31 0.99
C ASN A 85 3.55 5.96 1.42
N LEU A 86 3.26 5.86 2.72
CA LEU A 86 2.68 4.68 3.35
C LEU A 86 1.15 4.80 3.50
N ALA A 87 0.46 5.16 2.42
CA ALA A 87 -0.98 5.46 2.44
C ALA A 87 -1.83 4.32 3.03
N GLY A 88 -1.55 3.07 2.66
CA GLY A 88 -2.23 1.90 3.23
C GLY A 88 -1.97 1.76 4.73
N SER A 89 -0.75 2.06 5.19
CA SER A 89 -0.43 2.06 6.62
C SER A 89 -1.19 3.14 7.37
N ASN A 90 -1.37 4.30 6.76
CA ASN A 90 -2.05 5.42 7.39
C ASN A 90 -3.55 5.16 7.51
N ILE A 91 -4.15 4.53 6.48
CA ILE A 91 -5.54 4.04 6.56
C ILE A 91 -5.67 3.06 7.72
N TYR A 92 -4.76 2.10 7.85
CA TYR A 92 -4.77 1.15 8.97
C TYR A 92 -4.65 1.86 10.33
N VAL A 93 -3.65 2.74 10.52
CA VAL A 93 -3.45 3.43 11.80
C VAL A 93 -4.66 4.26 12.18
N ALA A 94 -5.26 4.99 11.24
CA ALA A 94 -6.46 5.79 11.47
C ALA A 94 -7.66 4.91 11.85
N CYS A 95 -7.95 3.85 11.08
CA CYS A 95 -9.04 2.94 11.38
C CYS A 95 -8.83 2.22 12.73
N ALA A 96 -7.59 1.80 13.02
CA ALA A 96 -7.25 1.09 14.24
C ALA A 96 -7.40 1.99 15.47
N ALA A 97 -6.94 3.24 15.39
CA ALA A 97 -7.08 4.18 16.50
C ALA A 97 -8.55 4.51 16.80
N VAL A 98 -9.39 4.69 15.77
CA VAL A 98 -10.85 4.87 15.95
C VAL A 98 -11.49 3.62 16.54
N PHE A 99 -11.14 2.44 16.03
CA PHE A 99 -11.66 1.17 16.53
C PHE A 99 -11.30 0.94 18.00
N LEU A 100 -10.07 1.25 18.39
CA LEU A 100 -9.59 1.14 19.76
C LEU A 100 -10.31 2.13 20.70
N ALA A 101 -10.52 3.37 20.27
CA ALA A 101 -11.29 4.35 21.03
C ALA A 101 -12.73 3.87 21.27
N GLN A 102 -13.38 3.33 20.24
CA GLN A 102 -14.71 2.73 20.35
C GLN A 102 -14.73 1.52 21.29
N LEU A 103 -13.70 0.68 21.24
CA LEU A 103 -13.57 -0.49 22.11
C LEU A 103 -13.39 -0.09 23.58
N ALA A 104 -12.66 0.99 23.84
CA ALA A 104 -12.43 1.55 25.17
C ALA A 104 -13.62 2.39 25.69
N GLY A 105 -14.69 2.54 24.90
CA GLY A 105 -15.85 3.36 25.26
C GLY A 105 -15.58 4.87 25.24
N VAL A 106 -14.51 5.31 24.57
CA VAL A 106 -14.13 6.72 24.47
C VAL A 106 -14.91 7.38 23.33
N ALA A 107 -15.70 8.40 23.67
CA ALA A 107 -16.39 9.22 22.68
C ALA A 107 -15.38 10.14 21.96
N LEU A 108 -15.19 9.93 20.67
CA LEU A 108 -14.35 10.78 19.84
C LEU A 108 -15.14 12.03 19.40
N ASP A 109 -14.80 13.17 19.97
CA ASP A 109 -15.25 14.49 19.48
C ASP A 109 -14.36 14.99 18.32
N GLY A 110 -14.78 16.02 17.60
CA GLY A 110 -14.07 16.57 16.44
C GLY A 110 -12.62 16.96 16.73
N ALA A 111 -12.34 17.49 17.93
CA ALA A 111 -10.98 17.80 18.37
C ALA A 111 -10.10 16.54 18.53
N HIS A 112 -10.68 15.44 19.04
CA HIS A 112 -9.98 14.16 19.18
C HIS A 112 -9.69 13.52 17.82
N VAL A 113 -10.63 13.63 16.88
CA VAL A 113 -10.41 13.14 15.51
C VAL A 113 -9.30 13.93 14.81
N LEU A 114 -9.28 15.26 15.00
CA LEU A 114 -8.23 16.11 14.44
C LEU A 114 -6.86 15.83 15.06
N SER A 115 -6.77 15.70 16.38
CA SER A 115 -5.51 15.37 17.05
C SER A 115 -5.01 13.98 16.65
N LEU A 116 -5.90 13.00 16.56
CA LEU A 116 -5.59 11.65 16.09
C LEU A 116 -5.06 11.66 14.65
N LEU A 117 -5.66 12.45 13.75
CA LEU A 117 -5.17 12.65 12.40
C LEU A 117 -3.76 13.26 12.39
N LEU A 118 -3.54 14.34 13.13
CA LEU A 118 -2.24 15.03 13.18
C LEU A 118 -1.13 14.12 13.72
N VAL A 119 -1.37 13.43 14.85
CA VAL A 119 -0.38 12.52 15.42
C VAL A 119 -0.15 11.34 14.47
N ALA A 120 -1.21 10.73 13.92
CA ALA A 120 -1.06 9.63 12.97
C ALA A 120 -0.24 10.04 11.72
N LEU A 121 -0.43 11.27 11.22
CA LEU A 121 0.37 11.80 10.11
C LEU A 121 1.84 11.99 10.51
N LEU A 122 2.11 12.57 11.67
CA LEU A 122 3.48 12.80 12.16
C LEU A 122 4.21 11.48 12.45
N THR A 123 3.58 10.55 13.16
CA THR A 123 4.17 9.26 13.50
C THR A 123 4.36 8.37 12.28
N SER A 124 3.49 8.51 11.27
CA SER A 124 3.64 7.80 9.98
C SER A 124 4.91 8.18 9.23
N LEU A 125 5.35 9.44 9.27
CA LEU A 125 6.59 9.89 8.60
C LEU A 125 7.85 9.21 9.15
N GLY A 126 7.83 8.80 10.42
CA GLY A 126 8.91 8.04 11.07
C GLY A 126 8.84 6.53 10.83
N SER A 127 7.83 6.05 10.10
CA SER A 127 7.59 4.63 9.90
C SER A 127 8.28 4.12 8.65
N THR A 128 8.96 2.97 8.76
CA THR A 128 9.52 2.26 7.60
C THR A 128 8.56 1.15 7.13
N SER A 129 8.57 0.79 5.85
CA SER A 129 7.69 -0.27 5.30
C SER A 129 8.18 -1.70 5.61
N ALA A 130 8.53 -1.96 6.87
CA ALA A 130 8.88 -3.28 7.39
C ALA A 130 7.63 -4.07 7.86
N ALA A 131 7.78 -5.39 8.04
CA ALA A 131 6.77 -6.19 8.72
C ALA A 131 6.63 -5.73 10.19
N GLY A 132 5.42 -5.67 10.74
CA GLY A 132 5.18 -5.20 12.11
C GLY A 132 5.24 -3.67 12.29
N SER A 133 5.76 -2.92 11.32
CA SER A 133 6.02 -1.48 11.52
C SER A 133 4.76 -0.66 11.77
N ALA A 134 3.64 -0.96 11.10
CA ALA A 134 2.40 -0.21 11.31
C ALA A 134 1.78 -0.44 12.68
N PHE A 135 1.98 -1.62 13.29
CA PHE A 135 1.57 -1.84 14.66
C PHE A 135 2.43 -1.01 15.62
N LEU A 136 3.74 -0.94 15.39
CA LEU A 136 4.61 -0.05 16.16
C LEU A 136 4.21 1.43 16.02
N THR A 137 3.89 1.89 14.80
CA THR A 137 3.36 3.23 14.53
C THR A 137 2.06 3.47 15.30
N LEU A 138 1.15 2.50 15.29
CA LEU A 138 -0.11 2.58 16.02
C LEU A 138 0.13 2.68 17.52
N THR A 139 0.99 1.84 18.08
CA THR A 139 1.38 1.88 19.50
C THR A 139 1.95 3.24 19.87
N ALA A 140 2.85 3.78 19.06
CA ALA A 140 3.43 5.11 19.28
C ALA A 140 2.37 6.23 19.16
N THR A 141 1.44 6.12 18.22
CA THR A 141 0.33 7.08 18.03
C THR A 141 -0.61 7.07 19.25
N VAL A 142 -1.01 5.88 19.70
CA VAL A 142 -1.91 5.71 20.85
C VAL A 142 -1.23 6.16 22.15
N ALA A 143 0.04 5.80 22.34
CA ALA A 143 0.83 6.24 23.49
C ALA A 143 1.00 7.76 23.52
N GLY A 144 1.22 8.41 22.37
CA GLY A 144 1.33 9.87 22.27
C GLY A 144 0.03 10.59 22.60
N LEU A 145 -1.12 9.99 22.27
CA LEU A 145 -2.44 10.58 22.52
C LEU A 145 -2.99 10.28 23.92
N ASN A 146 -2.50 9.23 24.60
CA ASN A 146 -3.02 8.75 25.90
C ASN A 146 -4.55 8.52 25.92
N LEU A 147 -5.16 8.28 24.75
CA LEU A 147 -6.61 8.15 24.60
C LEU A 147 -7.12 6.74 24.90
N VAL A 148 -6.27 5.71 24.76
CA VAL A 148 -6.67 4.31 24.86
C VAL A 148 -5.66 3.55 25.73
N PRO A 149 -6.13 2.66 26.63
CA PRO A 149 -5.26 1.73 27.34
C PRO A 149 -4.44 0.86 26.38
N LEU A 150 -3.14 0.70 26.66
CA LEU A 150 -2.21 -0.07 25.81
C LEU A 150 -2.60 -1.55 25.74
N GLU A 151 -3.31 -2.06 26.74
CA GLU A 151 -3.84 -3.43 26.80
C GLU A 151 -4.77 -3.72 25.62
N ALA A 152 -5.51 -2.71 25.14
CA ALA A 152 -6.41 -2.85 24.00
C ALA A 152 -5.67 -3.15 22.68
N LEU A 153 -4.38 -2.81 22.58
CA LEU A 153 -3.54 -3.12 21.41
C LEU A 153 -3.29 -4.63 21.26
N GLY A 154 -3.32 -5.38 22.36
CA GLY A 154 -3.13 -6.84 22.34
C GLY A 154 -4.14 -7.56 21.44
N LEU A 155 -5.36 -7.00 21.33
CA LEU A 155 -6.41 -7.53 20.46
C LEU A 155 -6.05 -7.42 18.97
N LEU A 156 -5.29 -6.39 18.59
CA LEU A 156 -4.91 -6.14 17.20
C LEU A 156 -3.73 -6.98 16.73
N LEU A 157 -2.85 -7.44 17.64
CA LEU A 157 -1.70 -8.30 17.31
C LEU A 157 -2.13 -9.58 16.57
N GLY A 158 -3.23 -10.21 16.99
CA GLY A 158 -3.75 -11.41 16.34
C GLY A 158 -4.31 -11.15 14.93
N VAL A 159 -4.85 -9.96 14.71
CA VAL A 159 -5.50 -9.58 13.44
C VAL A 159 -4.51 -8.95 12.45
N GLU A 160 -3.39 -8.42 12.93
CA GLU A 160 -2.37 -7.76 12.12
C GLU A 160 -1.88 -8.63 10.96
N ARG A 161 -1.76 -9.95 11.19
CA ARG A 161 -1.33 -10.92 10.17
C ARG A 161 -2.28 -11.00 8.97
N LEU A 162 -3.56 -10.69 9.18
CA LEU A 162 -4.59 -10.68 8.14
C LEU A 162 -4.59 -9.38 7.35
N MET A 163 -4.01 -8.28 7.87
CA MET A 163 -4.07 -6.93 7.30
C MET A 163 -3.08 -6.70 6.16
N LYS A 164 -2.96 -7.66 5.23
CA LYS A 164 -2.01 -7.60 4.10
C LYS A 164 -2.35 -6.52 3.06
N CYS A 165 -3.61 -6.07 3.03
CA CYS A 165 -4.07 -4.98 2.17
C CYS A 165 -3.25 -3.69 2.34
N ARG A 166 -2.68 -3.47 3.54
CA ARG A 166 -1.82 -2.34 3.87
C ARG A 166 -0.60 -2.27 2.95
N SER A 167 0.24 -3.30 3.01
CA SER A 167 1.50 -3.36 2.25
C SER A 167 1.24 -3.39 0.74
N LEU A 168 0.16 -4.06 0.30
CA LEU A 168 -0.26 -4.05 -1.11
C LEU A 168 -0.63 -2.64 -1.59
N THR A 169 -1.42 -1.90 -0.81
CA THR A 169 -1.83 -0.54 -1.15
C THR A 169 -0.62 0.39 -1.23
N ASN A 170 0.35 0.25 -0.33
CA ASN A 170 1.61 1.01 -0.37
C ASN A 170 2.39 0.76 -1.67
N VAL A 171 2.54 -0.50 -2.05
CA VAL A 171 3.27 -0.88 -3.29
C VAL A 171 2.56 -0.32 -4.52
N ILE A 172 1.24 -0.45 -4.61
CA ILE A 172 0.45 0.09 -5.73
C ILE A 172 0.56 1.62 -5.78
N GLY A 173 0.45 2.29 -4.63
CA GLY A 173 0.60 3.74 -4.52
C GLY A 173 1.97 4.23 -4.97
N ASN A 174 3.05 3.58 -4.54
CA ASN A 174 4.41 3.93 -4.94
C ASN A 174 4.67 3.68 -6.43
N ALA A 175 4.16 2.57 -6.98
CA ALA A 175 4.24 2.30 -8.41
C ALA A 175 3.52 3.38 -9.23
N LEU A 176 2.29 3.73 -8.82
CA LEU A 176 1.51 4.77 -9.47
C LEU A 176 2.19 6.14 -9.38
N ALA A 177 2.66 6.54 -8.20
CA ALA A 177 3.36 7.80 -7.99
C ALA A 177 4.58 7.93 -8.90
N CYS A 178 5.35 6.86 -9.06
CA CYS A 178 6.51 6.83 -9.96
C CYS A 178 6.12 7.08 -11.43
N VAL A 179 5.06 6.44 -11.91
CA VAL A 179 4.57 6.66 -13.29
C VAL A 179 4.03 8.08 -13.46
N VAL A 180 3.25 8.58 -12.50
CA VAL A 180 2.66 9.92 -12.53
C VAL A 180 3.75 10.99 -12.51
N ILE A 181 4.72 10.89 -11.59
CA ILE A 181 5.83 11.84 -11.50
C ILE A 181 6.69 11.78 -12.76
N SER A 182 6.96 10.59 -13.30
CA SER A 182 7.67 10.46 -14.58
C SER A 182 6.89 11.13 -15.72
N ALA A 183 5.56 11.00 -15.74
CA ALA A 183 4.70 11.66 -16.73
C ALA A 183 4.73 13.19 -16.61
N CYS A 184 4.62 13.72 -15.38
CA CYS A 184 4.65 15.16 -15.11
C CYS A 184 6.01 15.79 -15.43
N SER A 185 7.10 15.06 -15.19
CA SER A 185 8.47 15.52 -15.47
C SER A 185 8.90 15.33 -16.93
N GLY A 186 8.00 14.86 -17.81
CA GLY A 186 8.33 14.55 -19.22
C GLY A 186 9.33 13.39 -19.39
N ALA A 187 9.57 12.62 -18.32
CA ALA A 187 10.57 11.56 -18.25
C ALA A 187 9.94 10.16 -18.36
N LEU A 188 8.82 10.06 -19.08
CA LEU A 188 8.05 8.84 -19.29
C LEU A 188 7.91 8.54 -20.78
N ASP A 189 8.43 7.39 -21.20
CA ASP A 189 8.09 6.82 -22.51
C ASP A 189 6.67 6.24 -22.46
N ARG A 190 5.72 6.97 -23.06
CA ARG A 190 4.30 6.57 -23.10
C ARG A 190 4.06 5.35 -23.99
N ASN A 191 4.90 5.09 -24.98
CA ASN A 191 4.77 3.92 -25.85
C ASN A 191 5.21 2.66 -25.10
N ALA A 192 6.38 2.72 -24.45
CA ALA A 192 6.85 1.66 -23.55
C ALA A 192 5.84 1.37 -22.44
N LEU A 193 5.24 2.40 -21.83
CA LEU A 193 4.21 2.22 -20.80
C LEU A 193 2.98 1.51 -21.37
N ARG A 194 2.49 1.94 -22.54
CA ARG A 194 1.33 1.30 -23.18
C ARG A 194 1.61 -0.17 -23.46
N GLU A 195 2.77 -0.51 -24.00
CA GLU A 195 3.18 -1.87 -24.32
C GLU A 195 3.32 -2.73 -23.05
N ALA A 196 4.00 -2.22 -22.03
CA ALA A 196 4.19 -2.90 -20.76
C ALA A 196 2.85 -3.22 -20.05
N LEU A 197 1.87 -2.33 -20.17
CA LEU A 197 0.55 -2.47 -19.57
C LEU A 197 -0.43 -3.32 -20.40
N VAL A 198 -0.06 -3.79 -21.60
CA VAL A 198 -0.85 -4.77 -22.34
C VAL A 198 -0.80 -6.11 -21.59
N PRO A 199 -1.94 -6.76 -21.31
CA PRO A 199 -1.94 -8.09 -20.74
C PRO A 199 -1.21 -9.06 -21.69
N ARG A 200 0.03 -9.46 -21.35
CA ARG A 200 0.66 -10.58 -22.05
C ARG A 200 -0.15 -11.83 -21.70
N ARG A 201 -0.86 -12.36 -22.71
CA ARG A 201 -1.40 -13.73 -22.66
C ARG A 201 -0.21 -14.61 -22.31
N GLN A 202 -0.23 -15.22 -21.11
CA GLN A 202 0.86 -16.08 -20.69
C GLN A 202 1.06 -17.14 -21.78
N ALA A 203 2.25 -17.19 -22.39
CA ALA A 203 2.61 -18.30 -23.24
C ALA A 203 2.41 -19.57 -22.41
N ALA A 204 1.65 -20.52 -22.96
CA ALA A 204 1.43 -21.82 -22.34
C ALA A 204 2.78 -22.41 -21.92
N PHE A 205 2.83 -23.03 -20.74
CA PHE A 205 3.99 -23.79 -20.29
C PHE A 205 4.44 -24.74 -21.42
N PRO A 206 5.66 -24.59 -21.98
CA PRO A 206 6.19 -25.58 -22.91
C PRO A 206 6.61 -26.79 -22.07
N GLY A 207 5.73 -27.78 -21.96
CA GLY A 207 5.95 -28.90 -21.05
C GLY A 207 4.88 -29.97 -21.11
N ALA A 208 4.62 -30.52 -22.30
CA ALA A 208 4.09 -31.87 -22.43
C ALA A 208 4.98 -32.60 -23.44
N VAL A 209 5.98 -33.31 -22.91
CA VAL A 209 6.80 -34.27 -23.64
C VAL A 209 5.85 -35.25 -24.31
N ALA A 210 5.75 -35.20 -25.63
CA ALA A 210 5.15 -36.25 -26.42
C ALA A 210 6.04 -37.48 -26.27
N GLY A 211 5.64 -38.39 -25.38
CA GLY A 211 6.21 -39.73 -25.32
C GLY A 211 6.01 -40.39 -26.68
N LYS A 212 7.09 -40.51 -27.45
CA LYS A 212 7.13 -41.41 -28.59
C LYS A 212 7.24 -42.83 -28.03
N ARG A 213 6.24 -43.62 -28.38
CA ARG A 213 6.29 -45.08 -28.38
C ARG A 213 7.39 -45.58 -29.30
#